data_AF-A0AA91DIH4-F1
#
_entry.id   AF-A0AA91DIH4-F1
#
_cell.length_a   1.000
_cell.length_b   1.000
_cell.length_c   1.000
_cell.angle_alpha   90.00
_cell.angle_beta   90.00
_cell.angle_gamma   90.00
#
_symmetry.space_group_name_H-M   'P 1'
#
loop_
_entity.id
_entity.type
_entity.pdbx_description
1 polymer ?
#
loop_
_entity_poly.entity_id
_entity_poly.type
_entity_poly.pdbx_seq_one_letter_code
_entity_poly.pdbx_strand_id
1 'polypeptide(L)'
;MLRLQYPNRESLFLSTQAAFGEHDASNLGVKRARNVARVLREDLQFDVREVDLPTKGYVAAIPAPEGSDLVKRVNIDFLPACPHECPCQKGDPLYKPPALQR
;
A
#
# COMPACT_ATOMS: atom_id res chain seq x y z
N MET A 1 -1.04 -0.03 -15.42
CA MET A 1 -1.68 0.94 -14.52
C MET A 1 -2.39 0.17 -13.40
N LEU A 2 -2.00 0.36 -12.13
CA LEU A 2 -2.49 -0.44 -10.99
C LEU A 2 -4.02 -0.36 -10.81
N ARG A 3 -4.62 0.78 -11.14
CA ARG A 3 -6.07 0.98 -11.13
C ARG A 3 -6.86 -0.06 -11.93
N LEU A 4 -6.32 -0.53 -13.05
CA LEU A 4 -6.98 -1.53 -13.90
C LEU A 4 -6.90 -2.95 -13.33
N GLN A 5 -5.86 -3.22 -12.54
CA GLN A 5 -5.64 -4.53 -11.93
C GLN A 5 -6.44 -4.70 -10.64
N TYR A 6 -6.67 -3.62 -9.90
CA TYR A 6 -7.43 -3.61 -8.64
C TYR A 6 -8.54 -2.54 -8.69
N PRO A 7 -9.66 -2.86 -9.37
CA PRO A 7 -10.80 -1.94 -9.48
C PRO A 7 -11.46 -1.71 -8.12
N ASN A 8 -11.59 -2.77 -7.31
CA ASN A 8 -12.19 -2.77 -5.98
C ASN A 8 -11.18 -2.40 -4.89
N ARG A 9 -10.61 -1.21 -4.93
CA ARG A 9 -9.66 -0.76 -3.91
C ARG A 9 -10.37 0.12 -2.89
N GLU A 10 -10.49 -0.36 -1.66
CA GLU A 10 -11.17 0.37 -0.58
C GLU A 10 -10.17 1.14 0.26
N SER A 11 -9.20 0.41 0.82
CA SER A 11 -8.27 0.95 1.79
C SER A 11 -6.85 0.43 1.62
N LEU A 12 -5.91 1.28 2.00
CA LEU A 12 -4.49 0.99 2.07
C LEU A 12 -3.98 1.26 3.47
N PHE A 13 -3.24 0.32 4.02
CA PHE A 13 -2.56 0.47 5.30
C PHE A 13 -1.07 0.40 5.06
N LEU A 14 -0.35 1.45 5.47
CA LEU A 14 1.08 1.51 5.32
C LEU A 14 1.75 1.31 6.68
N SER A 15 2.69 0.39 6.73
CA SER A 15 3.61 0.24 7.87
C SER A 15 5.05 0.43 7.42
N THR A 16 5.95 0.71 8.35
CA THR A 16 7.34 1.01 8.02
C THR A 16 8.31 0.46 9.04
N GLN A 17 9.45 0.02 8.54
CA GLN A 17 10.59 -0.40 9.32
C GLN A 17 11.85 0.28 8.80
N ALA A 18 12.60 0.88 9.71
CA ALA A 18 13.93 1.44 9.48
C ALA A 18 15.00 0.49 10.03
N ALA A 19 16.19 0.52 9.44
CA ALA A 19 17.31 -0.26 9.92
C ALA A 19 17.87 0.29 11.23
N PHE A 20 18.53 -0.58 12.00
CA PHE A 20 19.29 -0.17 13.17
C PHE A 20 20.38 0.84 12.77
N GLY A 21 20.53 1.92 13.53
CA GLY A 21 21.55 2.94 13.30
C GLY A 21 21.24 3.96 12.20
N GLU A 22 20.07 3.89 11.53
CA GLU A 22 19.67 4.96 10.61
C GLU A 22 19.45 6.27 11.39
N HIS A 23 19.96 7.37 10.84
CA HIS A 23 19.74 8.69 11.42
C HIS A 23 18.24 9.01 11.42
N ASP A 24 17.71 9.38 12.58
CA ASP A 24 16.28 9.71 12.75
C ASP A 24 15.35 8.58 12.25
N ALA A 25 15.77 7.31 12.47
CA ALA A 25 15.18 6.10 11.89
C ALA A 25 13.64 6.05 11.94
N SER A 26 13.03 6.40 13.08
CA SER A 26 11.57 6.36 13.22
C SER A 26 10.88 7.35 12.28
N ASN A 27 11.32 8.61 12.26
CA ASN A 27 10.77 9.62 11.35
C ASN A 27 11.13 9.34 9.89
N LEU A 28 12.31 8.77 9.63
CA LEU A 28 12.72 8.34 8.30
C LEU A 28 11.75 7.30 7.73
N GLY A 29 11.35 6.31 8.54
CA GLY A 29 10.32 5.34 8.17
C GLY A 29 9.00 6.00 7.80
N VAL A 30 8.52 6.93 8.64
CA VAL A 30 7.26 7.67 8.37
C VAL A 30 7.36 8.49 7.08
N LYS A 31 8.49 9.18 6.85
CA LYS A 31 8.75 9.92 5.61
C LYS A 31 8.74 9.01 4.38
N ARG A 32 9.33 7.81 4.48
CA ARG A 32 9.30 6.79 3.42
C ARG A 32 7.86 6.36 3.11
N ALA A 33 7.07 6.03 4.13
CA ALA A 33 5.67 5.63 3.95
C ALA A 33 4.83 6.72 3.29
N ARG A 34 4.99 7.99 3.72
CA ARG A 34 4.33 9.14 3.07
C ARG A 34 4.72 9.30 1.62
N ASN A 35 5.99 9.11 1.29
CA ASN A 35 6.46 9.18 -0.09
C ASN A 35 5.85 8.07 -0.95
N VAL A 36 5.77 6.84 -0.43
CA VAL A 36 5.12 5.72 -1.10
C VAL A 36 3.65 6.01 -1.36
N ALA A 37 2.91 6.52 -0.37
CA ALA A 37 1.51 6.90 -0.55
C ALA A 37 1.32 7.98 -1.61
N ARG A 38 2.23 8.97 -1.67
CA ARG A 38 2.22 10.00 -2.72
C ARG A 38 2.41 9.38 -4.11
N VAL A 39 3.43 8.53 -4.30
CA VAL A 39 3.71 7.87 -5.58
C VAL A 39 2.53 6.99 -6.02
N LEU A 40 1.92 6.25 -5.09
CA LEU A 40 0.73 5.44 -5.39
C LEU A 40 -0.40 6.32 -5.95
N ARG A 41 -0.67 7.46 -5.31
CA ARG A 41 -1.75 8.36 -5.69
C ARG A 41 -1.47 9.14 -6.97
N GLU A 42 -0.32 9.82 -7.04
CA GLU A 42 -0.02 10.81 -8.07
C GLU A 42 0.53 10.15 -9.35
N ASP A 43 1.51 9.25 -9.21
CA ASP A 43 2.22 8.67 -10.36
C ASP A 43 1.50 7.43 -10.90
N LEU A 44 0.98 6.59 -9.99
CA LEU A 44 0.36 5.32 -10.34
C LEU A 44 -1.17 5.40 -10.43
N GLN A 45 -1.74 6.57 -10.12
CA GLN A 45 -3.19 6.86 -10.13
C GLN A 45 -3.99 5.82 -9.36
N PHE A 46 -3.39 5.32 -8.28
CA PHE A 46 -3.95 4.35 -7.36
C PHE A 46 -4.58 5.08 -6.17
N ASP A 47 -5.61 5.85 -6.47
CA ASP A 47 -6.38 6.59 -5.45
C ASP A 47 -7.43 5.65 -4.83
N VAL A 48 -7.41 5.54 -3.51
CA VAL A 48 -8.31 4.73 -2.68
C VAL A 48 -9.12 5.63 -1.75
N ARG A 49 -10.22 5.12 -1.21
CA ARG A 49 -11.08 5.90 -0.32
C ARG A 49 -10.40 6.22 1.01
N GLU A 50 -9.63 5.28 1.54
CA GLU A 50 -8.96 5.42 2.82
C GLU A 50 -7.48 5.01 2.73
N VAL A 51 -6.60 5.88 3.23
CA VAL A 51 -5.16 5.59 3.35
C VAL A 51 -4.77 5.80 4.80
N ASP A 52 -4.44 4.73 5.50
CA ASP A 52 -3.89 4.79 6.85
C ASP A 52 -2.36 4.84 6.77
N LEU A 53 -1.81 5.93 7.30
CA LEU A 53 -0.38 6.19 7.31
C LEU A 53 0.19 5.92 8.70
N PRO A 54 1.41 5.38 8.79
CA PRO A 54 2.00 5.09 10.09
C PRO A 54 2.28 6.40 10.83
N THR A 55 1.79 6.48 12.07
CA THR A 55 2.07 7.60 12.98
C THR A 55 3.44 7.50 13.64
N LYS A 56 4.01 6.30 13.67
CA LYS A 56 5.34 5.99 14.20
C LYS A 56 6.07 5.00 13.29
N GLY A 57 7.37 5.21 13.11
CA GLY A 57 8.22 4.24 12.41
C GLY A 57 8.88 3.29 13.40
N TYR A 58 8.85 2.00 13.09
CA TYR A 58 9.55 0.99 13.89
C TYR A 58 11.01 0.89 13.46
N VAL A 59 11.90 0.67 14.42
CA VAL A 59 13.33 0.47 14.17
C VAL A 59 13.63 -1.01 14.40
N ALA A 60 14.39 -1.63 13.50
CA ALA A 60 14.86 -2.99 13.69
C ALA A 60 15.66 -3.10 14.99
N ALA A 61 15.30 -4.09 15.82
CA ALA A 61 15.95 -4.28 17.13
C ALA A 61 17.41 -4.75 17.00
N ILE A 62 17.75 -5.40 15.90
CA ILE A 62 19.09 -5.89 15.58
C ILE A 62 19.56 -5.36 14.23
N PRO A 63 20.88 -5.13 14.06
CA PRO A 63 21.45 -4.85 12.74
C PRO A 63 21.12 -5.97 11.76
N ALA A 64 20.78 -5.61 10.54
CA ALA A 64 20.70 -6.58 9.46
C ALA A 64 22.12 -6.96 9.00
N PRO A 65 22.31 -8.14 8.39
CA PRO A 65 23.59 -8.51 7.77
C PRO A 65 24.06 -7.42 6.79
N GLU A 66 25.37 -7.21 6.66
CA GLU A 66 25.90 -6.24 5.70
C GLU A 66 25.37 -6.50 4.29
N GLY A 67 24.91 -5.44 3.62
CA GLY A 67 24.26 -5.53 2.31
C GLY A 67 22.80 -6.00 2.32
N SER A 68 22.23 -6.30 3.48
CA SER A 68 20.81 -6.68 3.59
C SER A 68 19.90 -5.45 3.73
N ASP A 69 18.94 -5.33 2.81
CA ASP A 69 17.87 -4.33 2.88
C ASP A 69 16.56 -4.88 3.49
N LEU A 70 16.58 -6.10 4.03
CA LEU A 70 15.37 -6.77 4.56
C LEU A 70 14.66 -5.97 5.66
N VAL A 71 15.39 -5.11 6.37
CA VAL A 71 14.86 -4.28 7.46
C VAL A 71 14.43 -2.88 7.02
N LYS A 72 14.83 -2.43 5.82
CA LYS A 72 14.50 -1.10 5.28
C LYS A 72 13.30 -1.22 4.36
N ARG A 73 12.09 -1.08 4.91
CA ARG A 73 10.87 -1.35 4.13
C ARG A 73 9.69 -0.48 4.50
N VAL A 74 8.79 -0.37 3.53
CA VAL A 74 7.41 0.07 3.71
C VAL A 74 6.55 -1.12 3.28
N ASN A 75 5.71 -1.62 4.18
CA ASN A 75 4.73 -2.64 3.80
C ASN A 75 3.42 -1.93 3.43
N ILE A 76 2.76 -2.45 2.42
CA ILE A 76 1.48 -1.94 1.93
C ILE A 76 0.50 -3.10 2.05
N ASP A 77 -0.38 -3.02 3.03
CA ASP A 77 -1.47 -3.96 3.19
C ASP A 77 -2.69 -3.40 2.46
N PHE A 78 -3.25 -4.24 1.59
CA PHE A 78 -4.34 -3.85 0.71
C PHE A 78 -5.61 -4.60 1.09
N LEU A 79 -6.67 -3.84 1.39
CA LEU A 79 -7.99 -4.39 1.63
C LEU A 79 -8.86 -4.10 0.41
N PRO A 80 -9.17 -5.13 -0.40
CA PRO A 80 -10.09 -4.95 -1.51
C PRO A 80 -11.49 -4.63 -0.96
N ALA A 81 -12.19 -3.69 -1.61
CA ALA A 81 -13.64 -3.60 -1.48
C ALA A 81 -14.25 -4.95 -1.87
N CYS A 82 -15.34 -5.32 -1.21
CA CYS A 82 -16.09 -6.58 -1.27
C CYS A 82 -15.67 -7.63 -2.33
N PRO A 83 -15.64 -8.94 -1.97
CA PRO A 83 -15.42 -10.02 -2.92
C PRO A 83 -16.40 -9.92 -4.10
N HIS A 84 -15.95 -10.46 -5.23
CA HIS A 84 -16.25 -10.13 -6.64
C HIS A 84 -17.70 -10.34 -7.12
N GLU A 85 -18.66 -10.37 -6.20
CA GLU A 85 -20.08 -10.65 -6.44
C GLU A 85 -21.00 -9.61 -5.78
N CYS A 86 -20.46 -8.58 -5.12
CA CYS A 86 -21.28 -7.59 -4.44
C CYS A 86 -21.90 -6.54 -5.38
N PRO A 87 -23.17 -6.13 -5.16
CA PRO A 87 -23.86 -5.13 -5.97
C PRO A 87 -23.17 -3.77 -6.08
N CYS A 88 -22.25 -3.44 -5.16
CA CYS A 88 -21.44 -2.23 -5.23
C CYS A 88 -20.52 -2.17 -6.48
N GLN A 89 -20.24 -3.31 -7.12
CA GLN A 89 -19.53 -3.34 -8.40
C GLN A 89 -20.43 -3.09 -9.63
N LYS A 90 -21.77 -3.20 -9.49
CA LYS A 90 -22.72 -3.04 -10.61
C LYS A 90 -22.80 -1.60 -11.16
N GLY A 91 -22.00 -0.67 -10.64
CA GLY A 91 -21.94 0.72 -11.11
C GLY A 91 -20.53 1.24 -11.39
N ASP A 92 -19.48 0.40 -11.30
CA ASP A 92 -18.13 0.84 -11.65
C ASP A 92 -18.01 0.91 -13.19
N PRO A 93 -17.72 2.10 -13.78
CA PRO A 93 -17.55 2.24 -15.23
C PRO A 93 -16.39 1.41 -15.81
N LEU A 94 -15.52 0.84 -14.98
CA LEU A 94 -14.43 -0.04 -15.38
C LEU A 94 -14.74 -1.54 -15.16
N TYR A 95 -15.86 -1.88 -14.51
CA TYR A 95 -16.27 -3.27 -14.34
C TYR A 95 -16.84 -3.83 -15.65
N LYS A 96 -16.14 -4.79 -16.25
CA LYS A 96 -16.67 -5.64 -17.31
C LYS A 96 -17.02 -6.99 -16.71
N PRO A 97 -18.32 -7.32 -16.54
CA PRO A 97 -18.68 -8.65 -16.08
C PRO A 97 -18.11 -9.69 -17.04
N PRO A 98 -17.62 -10.84 -16.54
CA PRO A 98 -17.28 -11.97 -17.39
C PRO A 98 -18.51 -12.30 -18.25
N ALA A 99 -18.31 -12.45 -19.56
CA ALA A 99 -19.38 -12.92 -20.44
C ALA A 99 -19.87 -14.25 -19.88
N LEU A 100 -21.17 -14.36 -19.61
CA LEU A 100 -21.80 -15.64 -19.28
C LEU A 100 -21.45 -16.61 -20.42
N GLN A 101 -20.54 -17.54 -20.16
CA GLN A 101 -20.35 -18.69 -21.02
C GLN A 101 -21.61 -19.53 -20.84
N ARG A 102 -22.50 -19.47 -21.85
CA ARG A 102 -23.66 -20.36 -21.98
C ARG A 102 -23.20 -21.75 -22.38
#